data_AF-A0A916SEK3-F1
#
_entry.id   AF-A0A916SEK3-F1
#
_cell.length_a   1.000
_cell.length_b   1.000
_cell.length_c   1.000
_cell.angle_alpha   90.00
_cell.angle_beta   90.00
_cell.angle_gamma   90.00
#
_symmetry.space_group_name_H-M   'P 1'
#
loop_
_entity.id
_entity.type
_entity.pdbx_description
1 polymer ?
#
loop_
_entity_poly.entity_id
_entity_poly.type
_entity_poly.pdbx_seq_one_letter_code
_entity_poly.pdbx_strand_id
1 'polypeptide(L)'
;MRVQATMLSQLLQHLPWPVLDRAVASYKMDKGHRVPDARSHLVALMAGQLIEAHGLRDIEAALAVHGPALKRRRIEPACRSTLSDANRARPAAAFETLIPALLARLSPTRARKAHDELRLVDSTLIQPGHGAEHWAHFQNGKVAAKVHVVFDPKVRLPVFYELTSGNTSPMPFVCRSPRPSSPIC
;
A
#
# COMPACT_ATOMS: atom_id res chain seq x y z
N MET A 1 -11.14 -32.05 -3.47
CA MET A 1 -10.73 -30.88 -4.29
C MET A 1 -9.54 -30.19 -3.62
N ARG A 2 -8.37 -30.17 -4.25
CA ARG A 2 -7.25 -29.32 -3.81
C ARG A 2 -7.60 -27.87 -4.17
N VAL A 3 -7.87 -27.04 -3.17
CA VAL A 3 -8.01 -25.59 -3.38
C VAL A 3 -6.64 -25.08 -3.78
N GLN A 4 -6.47 -24.65 -5.03
CA GLN A 4 -5.27 -23.91 -5.43
C GLN A 4 -5.20 -22.65 -4.56
N ALA A 5 -4.08 -22.48 -3.84
CA ALA A 5 -3.88 -21.30 -3.02
C ALA A 5 -3.77 -20.08 -3.93
N THR A 6 -4.58 -19.04 -3.67
CA THR A 6 -4.43 -17.76 -4.36
C THR A 6 -3.04 -17.17 -4.07
N MET A 7 -2.51 -16.32 -4.95
CA MET A 7 -1.23 -15.62 -4.71
C MET A 7 -1.25 -14.89 -3.37
N LEU A 8 -2.36 -14.23 -3.02
CA LEU A 8 -2.59 -13.64 -1.71
C LEU A 8 -2.43 -14.70 -0.60
N SER A 9 -3.10 -15.85 -0.71
CA SER A 9 -2.99 -16.93 0.26
C SER A 9 -1.58 -17.52 0.40
N GLN A 10 -0.73 -17.44 -0.61
CA GLN A 10 0.69 -17.83 -0.52
C GLN A 10 1.48 -16.76 0.24
N LEU A 11 1.30 -15.48 -0.11
CA LEU A 11 1.95 -14.36 0.58
C LEU A 11 1.60 -14.30 2.08
N LEU A 12 0.34 -14.55 2.43
CA LEU A 12 -0.13 -14.56 3.82
C LEU A 12 0.55 -15.62 4.69
N GLN A 13 1.12 -16.69 4.11
CA GLN A 13 1.85 -17.71 4.86
C GLN A 13 3.22 -17.20 5.34
N HIS A 14 3.77 -16.20 4.66
CA HIS A 14 5.06 -15.61 4.98
C HIS A 14 4.98 -14.42 5.92
N LEU A 15 3.77 -14.03 6.36
CA LEU A 15 3.64 -12.93 7.30
C LEU A 15 3.98 -13.37 8.74
N PRO A 16 4.74 -12.56 9.49
CA PRO A 16 5.05 -12.83 10.88
C PRO A 16 3.84 -12.43 11.76
N TRP A 17 2.76 -13.21 11.70
CA TRP A 17 1.53 -12.95 12.47
C TRP A 17 1.76 -12.67 13.97
N PRO A 18 2.67 -13.36 14.68
CA PRO A 18 2.94 -13.04 16.09
C PRO A 18 3.51 -11.64 16.31
N VAL A 19 4.22 -11.08 15.33
CA VAL A 19 4.74 -9.70 15.38
C VAL A 19 3.60 -8.72 15.21
N LEU A 20 2.69 -8.99 14.26
CA LEU A 20 1.47 -8.20 14.09
C LEU A 20 0.63 -8.22 15.36
N ASP A 21 0.37 -9.39 15.94
CA ASP A 21 -0.47 -9.52 17.13
C ASP A 21 0.11 -8.72 18.32
N ARG A 22 1.44 -8.68 18.47
CA ARG A 22 2.11 -7.80 19.46
C ARG A 22 1.94 -6.31 19.12
N ALA A 23 2.12 -5.92 17.87
CA ALA A 23 1.93 -4.53 17.45
C ALA A 23 0.48 -4.07 17.68
N VAL A 24 -0.50 -4.91 17.36
CA VAL A 24 -1.92 -4.66 17.62
C VAL A 24 -2.18 -4.39 19.10
N ALA A 25 -1.58 -5.18 19.99
CA ALA A 25 -1.69 -4.98 21.42
C ALA A 25 -1.00 -3.67 21.89
N SER A 26 0.23 -3.41 21.44
CA SER A 26 1.00 -2.23 21.82
C SER A 26 0.35 -0.92 21.36
N TYR A 27 -0.12 -0.87 20.11
CA TYR A 27 -0.77 0.29 19.52
C TYR A 27 -2.29 0.33 19.78
N LYS A 28 -2.85 -0.67 20.47
CA LYS A 28 -4.29 -0.78 20.79
C LYS A 28 -5.19 -0.68 19.55
N MET A 29 -4.76 -1.25 18.42
CA MET A 29 -5.34 -1.03 17.08
C MET A 29 -6.80 -1.50 16.94
N ASP A 30 -7.21 -2.48 17.75
CA ASP A 30 -8.56 -3.07 17.70
C ASP A 30 -9.41 -2.65 18.91
N LYS A 31 -8.91 -1.74 19.76
CA LYS A 31 -9.69 -1.23 20.89
C LYS A 31 -10.78 -0.29 20.37
N GLY A 32 -12.03 -0.72 20.42
CA GLY A 32 -13.19 0.08 19.98
C GLY A 32 -13.53 -0.03 18.49
N HIS A 33 -12.74 -0.75 17.70
CA HIS A 33 -12.97 -0.99 16.27
C HIS A 33 -13.19 -2.49 16.03
N ARG A 34 -14.40 -2.87 15.58
CA ARG A 34 -14.75 -4.30 15.38
C ARG A 34 -14.44 -4.83 13.97
N VAL A 35 -14.54 -4.00 12.92
CA VAL A 35 -14.38 -4.45 11.52
C VAL A 35 -13.83 -3.34 10.62
N PRO A 36 -12.87 -3.64 9.72
CA PRO A 36 -12.00 -4.82 9.79
C PRO A 36 -11.13 -4.77 11.04
N ASP A 37 -10.79 -5.91 11.63
CA ASP A 37 -9.70 -5.98 12.61
C ASP A 37 -8.34 -5.68 11.95
N ALA A 38 -7.28 -5.48 12.73
CA ALA A 38 -5.98 -5.10 12.19
C ALA A 38 -5.40 -6.14 11.22
N ARG A 39 -5.70 -7.44 11.42
CA ARG A 39 -5.33 -8.51 10.48
C ARG A 39 -6.04 -8.35 9.15
N SER A 40 -7.35 -8.21 9.16
CA SER A 40 -8.15 -8.05 7.93
C SER A 40 -7.83 -6.75 7.21
N HIS A 41 -7.51 -5.69 7.96
CA HIS A 41 -7.03 -4.43 7.42
C HIS A 41 -5.69 -4.58 6.69
N LEU A 42 -4.70 -5.25 7.30
CA LEU A 42 -3.43 -5.55 6.62
C LEU A 42 -3.66 -6.33 5.33
N VAL A 43 -4.51 -7.36 5.38
CA VAL A 43 -4.84 -8.19 4.20
C VAL A 43 -5.47 -7.36 3.10
N ALA A 44 -6.38 -6.45 3.44
CA ALA A 44 -6.99 -5.54 2.48
C ALA A 44 -5.97 -4.62 1.82
N LEU A 45 -5.04 -4.05 2.60
CA LEU A 45 -3.98 -3.19 2.07
C LEU A 45 -3.05 -3.97 1.12
N MET A 46 -2.64 -5.18 1.51
CA MET A 46 -1.82 -6.04 0.64
C MET A 46 -2.58 -6.45 -0.63
N ALA A 47 -3.86 -6.80 -0.52
CA ALA A 47 -4.68 -7.12 -1.68
C ALA A 47 -4.75 -5.93 -2.65
N GLY A 48 -4.91 -4.71 -2.13
CA GLY A 48 -4.87 -3.49 -2.94
C GLY A 48 -3.56 -3.29 -3.70
N GLN A 49 -2.42 -3.64 -3.10
CA GLN A 49 -1.13 -3.61 -3.80
C GLN A 49 -1.04 -4.67 -4.89
N LEU A 50 -1.52 -5.90 -4.63
CA LEU A 50 -1.41 -7.01 -5.58
C LEU A 50 -2.31 -6.85 -6.82
N ILE A 51 -3.45 -6.16 -6.68
CA ILE A 51 -4.39 -5.93 -7.77
C ILE A 51 -4.19 -4.56 -8.44
N GLU A 52 -3.17 -3.81 -8.02
CA GLU A 52 -2.92 -2.45 -8.49
C GLU A 52 -4.14 -1.52 -8.32
N ALA A 53 -4.81 -1.62 -7.16
CA ALA A 53 -6.08 -0.94 -6.90
C ALA A 53 -5.97 0.59 -7.08
N HIS A 54 -6.88 1.19 -7.85
CA HIS A 54 -6.95 2.64 -8.01
C HIS A 54 -7.61 3.33 -6.81
N GLY A 55 -8.36 2.58 -6.00
CA GLY A 55 -8.88 3.06 -4.72
C GLY A 55 -9.57 2.00 -3.88
N LEU A 56 -10.14 2.41 -2.75
CA LEU A 56 -10.74 1.51 -1.75
C LEU A 56 -11.92 0.67 -2.29
N ARG A 57 -12.61 1.13 -3.35
CA ARG A 57 -13.70 0.38 -3.99
C ARG A 57 -13.19 -0.84 -4.74
N ASP A 58 -12.03 -0.73 -5.38
CA ASP A 58 -11.41 -1.86 -6.10
C ASP A 58 -10.97 -2.93 -5.10
N ILE A 59 -10.42 -2.50 -3.96
CA ILE A 59 -10.07 -3.39 -2.85
C ILE A 59 -11.31 -4.11 -2.32
N GLU A 60 -12.38 -3.37 -2.02
CA GLU A 60 -13.65 -3.97 -1.57
C GLU A 60 -14.19 -5.01 -2.57
N ALA A 61 -14.24 -4.67 -3.86
CA ALA A 61 -14.70 -5.58 -4.90
C ALA A 61 -13.85 -6.85 -4.97
N ALA A 62 -12.51 -6.72 -4.90
CA ALA A 62 -11.60 -7.87 -4.92
C ALA A 62 -11.75 -8.75 -3.67
N LEU A 63 -11.90 -8.16 -2.48
CA LEU A 63 -12.12 -8.93 -1.25
C LEU A 63 -13.48 -9.62 -1.24
N ALA A 64 -14.52 -8.99 -1.81
CA ALA A 64 -15.86 -9.55 -1.89
C ALA A 64 -15.87 -10.85 -2.71
N VAL A 65 -15.18 -10.88 -3.86
CA VAL A 65 -15.04 -12.09 -4.71
C VAL A 65 -14.40 -13.26 -3.95
N HIS A 66 -13.44 -12.96 -3.06
CA HIS A 66 -12.72 -13.99 -2.29
C HIS A 66 -13.28 -14.21 -0.86
N GLY A 67 -14.43 -13.61 -0.53
CA GLY A 67 -14.99 -13.58 0.82
C GLY A 67 -15.06 -14.94 1.53
N PRO A 68 -15.63 -16.00 0.92
CA PRO A 68 -15.69 -17.33 1.55
C PRO A 68 -14.32 -17.93 1.86
N ALA A 69 -13.31 -17.67 1.03
CA ALA A 69 -11.94 -18.16 1.26
C ALA A 69 -11.24 -17.37 2.37
N LEU A 70 -11.46 -16.06 2.44
CA LEU A 70 -10.92 -15.19 3.48
C LEU A 70 -11.51 -15.50 4.85
N LYS A 71 -12.83 -15.71 4.94
CA LYS A 71 -13.51 -16.07 6.20
C LYS A 71 -12.97 -17.36 6.82
N ARG A 72 -12.64 -18.37 6.01
CA ARG A 72 -11.96 -19.61 6.49
C ARG A 72 -10.61 -19.34 7.15
N ARG A 73 -9.96 -18.23 6.81
CA ARG A 73 -8.69 -17.76 7.40
C ARG A 73 -8.90 -16.71 8.49
N ARG A 74 -10.15 -16.51 8.96
CA ARG A 74 -10.55 -15.49 9.94
C ARG A 74 -10.20 -14.08 9.48
N ILE A 75 -10.34 -13.83 8.18
CA ILE A 75 -10.17 -12.52 7.57
C ILE A 75 -11.56 -12.07 7.12
N GLU A 76 -12.01 -10.94 7.68
CA GLU A 76 -13.30 -10.36 7.32
C GLU A 76 -13.14 -9.46 6.09
N PRO A 77 -13.93 -9.67 5.03
CA PRO A 77 -13.98 -8.75 3.90
C PRO A 77 -14.41 -7.36 4.39
N ALA A 78 -13.61 -6.34 4.08
CA ALA A 78 -13.87 -4.97 4.50
C ALA A 78 -14.59 -4.21 3.38
N CYS A 79 -15.60 -3.41 3.74
CA CYS A 79 -16.24 -2.49 2.81
C CYS A 79 -15.49 -1.16 2.75
N ARG A 80 -15.69 -0.36 1.68
CA ARG A 80 -14.95 0.90 1.45
C ARG A 80 -14.97 1.84 2.66
N SER A 81 -16.12 2.05 3.31
CA SER A 81 -16.21 2.95 4.47
C SER A 81 -15.37 2.45 5.63
N THR A 82 -15.48 1.17 5.99
CA THR A 82 -14.71 0.57 7.07
C THR A 82 -13.20 0.56 6.79
N LEU A 83 -12.78 0.40 5.53
CA LEU A 83 -11.37 0.56 5.13
C LEU A 83 -10.89 2.00 5.29
N SER A 84 -11.73 2.98 4.93
CA SER A 84 -11.41 4.39 5.11
C SER A 84 -11.23 4.74 6.58
N ASP A 85 -12.13 4.25 7.44
CA ASP A 85 -12.06 4.48 8.88
C ASP A 85 -10.84 3.78 9.50
N ALA A 86 -10.56 2.54 9.09
CA ALA A 86 -9.38 1.79 9.50
C ALA A 86 -8.07 2.49 9.10
N ASN A 87 -7.98 3.02 7.87
CA ASN A 87 -6.83 3.80 7.41
C ASN A 87 -6.60 5.07 8.22
N ARG A 88 -7.67 5.72 8.70
CA ARG A 88 -7.58 6.91 9.54
C ARG A 88 -7.19 6.57 10.98
N ALA A 89 -7.73 5.49 11.52
CA ALA A 89 -7.59 5.16 12.94
C ALA A 89 -6.25 4.47 13.27
N ARG A 90 -5.71 3.67 12.35
CA ARG A 90 -4.55 2.81 12.63
C ARG A 90 -3.24 3.45 12.16
N PRO A 91 -2.27 3.65 13.06
CA PRO A 91 -1.00 4.25 12.69
C PRO A 91 -0.19 3.30 11.79
N ALA A 92 0.39 3.84 10.71
CA ALA A 92 1.27 3.09 9.81
C ALA A 92 2.46 2.45 10.55
N ALA A 93 2.98 3.14 11.57
CA ALA A 93 4.05 2.68 12.46
C ALA A 93 3.77 1.31 13.09
N ALA A 94 2.51 0.92 13.29
CA ALA A 94 2.18 -0.40 13.79
C ALA A 94 2.51 -1.52 12.78
N PHE A 95 2.24 -1.28 11.49
CA PHE A 95 2.55 -2.22 10.41
C PHE A 95 4.05 -2.21 10.05
N GLU A 96 4.75 -1.09 10.24
CA GLU A 96 6.21 -1.00 10.04
C GLU A 96 6.99 -1.99 10.90
N THR A 97 6.46 -2.37 12.07
CA THR A 97 7.06 -3.40 12.95
C THR A 97 7.25 -4.76 12.27
N LEU A 98 6.53 -5.02 11.18
CA LEU A 98 6.65 -6.25 10.39
C LEU A 98 7.91 -6.26 9.52
N ILE A 99 8.42 -5.09 9.11
CA ILE A 99 9.52 -4.97 8.16
C ILE A 99 10.80 -5.64 8.69
N PRO A 100 11.28 -5.34 9.92
CA PRO A 100 12.48 -5.99 10.44
C PRO A 100 12.31 -7.51 10.57
N ALA A 101 11.13 -7.98 10.97
CA ALA A 101 10.83 -9.40 11.11
C ALA A 101 10.78 -10.13 9.77
N LEU A 102 10.34 -9.47 8.70
CA LEU A 102 10.39 -9.98 7.33
C LEU A 102 11.82 -10.00 6.80
N LEU A 103 12.58 -8.92 7.00
CA LEU A 103 13.99 -8.82 6.57
C LEU A 103 14.87 -9.89 7.25
N ALA A 104 14.62 -10.19 8.53
CA ALA A 104 15.34 -11.23 9.26
C ALA A 104 15.15 -12.65 8.69
N ARG A 105 14.14 -12.88 7.84
CA ARG A 105 13.91 -14.16 7.15
C ARG A 105 14.72 -14.30 5.86
N LEU A 106 15.37 -13.23 5.42
CA LEU A 106 16.23 -13.21 4.24
C LEU A 106 17.69 -13.51 4.64
N SER A 107 18.50 -14.03 3.71
CA SER A 107 19.95 -14.11 3.95
C SER A 107 20.54 -12.70 4.14
N PRO A 108 21.66 -12.53 4.87
CA PRO A 108 22.25 -11.21 5.11
C PRO A 108 22.47 -10.40 3.83
N THR A 109 22.95 -11.05 2.76
CA THR A 109 23.12 -10.44 1.44
C THR A 109 21.80 -9.97 0.84
N ARG A 110 20.73 -10.76 0.96
CA ARG A 110 19.39 -10.41 0.45
C ARG A 110 18.72 -9.34 1.30
N ALA A 111 18.89 -9.37 2.62
CA ALA A 111 18.39 -8.34 3.52
C ALA A 111 19.06 -6.99 3.24
N ARG A 112 20.38 -6.98 3.06
CA ARG A 112 21.14 -5.79 2.64
C ARG A 112 20.66 -5.26 1.30
N LYS A 113 20.52 -6.14 0.30
CA LYS A 113 19.98 -5.76 -1.01
C LYS A 113 18.57 -5.17 -0.90
N ALA A 114 17.67 -5.79 -0.14
CA ALA A 114 16.31 -5.30 0.05
C ALA A 114 16.27 -3.91 0.72
N HIS A 115 17.14 -3.69 1.71
CA HIS A 115 17.31 -2.37 2.32
C HIS A 115 17.87 -1.35 1.32
N ASP A 116 18.81 -1.78 0.48
CA ASP A 116 19.44 -0.93 -0.53
C ASP A 116 18.47 -0.54 -1.66
N GLU A 117 17.46 -1.36 -1.90
CA GLU A 117 16.39 -1.15 -2.87
C GLU A 117 15.19 -0.38 -2.29
N LEU A 118 15.23 0.07 -1.02
CA LEU A 118 14.15 0.86 -0.44
C LEU A 118 13.97 2.16 -1.23
N ARG A 119 12.73 2.43 -1.61
CA ARG A 119 12.31 3.68 -2.27
C ARG A 119 11.12 4.25 -1.53
N LEU A 120 11.13 5.56 -1.32
CA LEU A 120 9.99 6.28 -0.77
C LEU A 120 9.16 6.81 -1.94
N VAL A 121 7.86 6.61 -1.89
CA VAL A 121 6.92 7.14 -2.87
C VAL A 121 6.06 8.16 -2.17
N ASP A 122 5.99 9.36 -2.72
CA ASP A 122 5.06 10.39 -2.26
C ASP A 122 4.34 11.02 -3.46
N SER A 123 3.16 11.59 -3.19
CA SER A 123 2.42 12.36 -4.18
C SER A 123 1.86 13.62 -3.55
N THR A 124 2.17 14.78 -4.13
CA THR A 124 1.72 16.09 -3.65
C THR A 124 0.95 16.85 -4.73
N LEU A 125 -0.04 17.63 -4.31
CA LEU A 125 -0.79 18.50 -5.21
C LEU A 125 -0.10 19.86 -5.27
N ILE A 126 0.14 20.34 -6.49
CA ILE A 126 0.66 21.68 -6.75
C ILE A 126 -0.36 22.46 -7.58
N GLN A 127 -0.40 23.77 -7.35
CA GLN A 127 -1.13 24.67 -8.22
C GLN A 127 -0.21 25.06 -9.39
N PRO A 128 -0.53 24.63 -10.62
CA PRO A 128 0.29 24.98 -11.77
C PRO A 128 0.09 26.46 -12.15
N GLY A 129 1.04 27.02 -12.90
CA GLY A 129 0.91 28.35 -13.49
C GLY A 129 -0.14 28.39 -14.61
N HIS A 130 -0.35 29.60 -15.15
CA HIS A 130 -1.24 29.83 -16.29
C HIS A 130 -0.85 28.96 -17.49
N GLY A 131 -1.84 28.43 -18.22
CA GLY A 131 -1.65 27.59 -19.41
C GLY A 131 -1.69 26.08 -19.14
N ALA A 132 -1.80 25.64 -17.88
CA ALA A 132 -1.93 24.23 -17.52
C ALA A 132 -3.38 23.71 -17.52
N GLU A 133 -4.37 24.57 -17.77
CA GLU A 133 -5.80 24.27 -17.66
C GLU A 133 -6.25 23.14 -18.59
N HIS A 134 -5.55 22.94 -19.71
CA HIS A 134 -5.83 21.85 -20.67
C HIS A 134 -5.57 20.43 -20.14
N TRP A 135 -4.67 20.22 -19.17
CA TRP A 135 -4.35 18.87 -18.65
C TRP A 135 -4.38 18.74 -17.12
N ALA A 136 -4.22 19.84 -16.36
CA ALA A 136 -4.11 19.81 -14.90
C ALA A 136 -5.47 19.91 -14.21
N HIS A 137 -6.33 18.91 -14.44
CA HIS A 137 -7.71 18.92 -13.94
C HIS A 137 -7.82 18.46 -12.48
N PHE A 138 -8.69 19.10 -11.70
CA PHE A 138 -9.03 18.69 -10.35
C PHE A 138 -10.53 18.78 -10.07
N GLN A 139 -10.95 18.30 -8.89
CA GLN A 139 -12.35 18.25 -8.54
C GLN A 139 -12.99 19.65 -8.50
N ASN A 140 -14.26 19.72 -8.88
CA ASN A 140 -15.09 20.93 -8.85
C ASN A 140 -14.52 22.09 -9.69
N GLY A 141 -13.99 21.79 -10.88
CA GLY A 141 -13.47 22.80 -11.81
C GLY A 141 -12.17 23.48 -11.36
N LYS A 142 -11.54 22.98 -10.30
CA LYS A 142 -10.23 23.46 -9.86
C LYS A 142 -9.14 22.95 -10.80
N VAL A 143 -8.09 23.74 -10.95
CA VAL A 143 -6.89 23.37 -11.72
C VAL A 143 -5.79 23.00 -10.73
N ALA A 144 -5.33 21.76 -10.78
CA ALA A 144 -4.21 21.28 -9.97
C ALA A 144 -3.48 20.14 -10.71
N ALA A 145 -2.16 20.13 -10.57
CA ALA A 145 -1.33 19.03 -11.00
C ALA A 145 -0.90 18.21 -9.79
N LYS A 146 -0.78 16.90 -9.95
CA LYS A 146 -0.19 16.02 -8.94
C LYS A 146 1.23 15.67 -9.37
N VAL A 147 2.18 15.92 -8.48
CA VAL A 147 3.56 15.47 -8.62
C VAL A 147 3.67 14.17 -7.86
N HIS A 148 4.05 13.10 -8.56
CA HIS A 148 4.42 11.85 -7.93
C HIS A 148 5.94 11.74 -7.95
N VAL A 149 6.54 11.37 -6.83
CA VAL A 149 8.00 11.33 -6.65
C VAL A 149 8.40 9.99 -6.07
N VAL A 150 9.39 9.37 -6.69
CA VAL A 150 10.17 8.29 -6.07
C VAL A 150 11.46 8.89 -5.55
N PHE A 151 11.69 8.77 -4.25
CA PHE A 151 12.84 9.29 -3.55
C PHE A 151 13.72 8.15 -3.04
N ASP A 152 15.02 8.25 -3.27
CA ASP A 152 15.99 7.32 -2.72
C ASP A 152 16.54 7.90 -1.39
N PRO A 153 16.21 7.29 -0.24
CA PRO A 153 16.62 7.81 1.07
C PRO A 153 18.13 7.72 1.31
N LYS A 154 18.87 6.91 0.55
CA LYS A 154 20.31 6.69 0.73
C LYS A 154 21.11 7.83 0.13
N VAL A 155 20.75 8.25 -1.08
CA VAL A 155 21.36 9.40 -1.76
C VAL A 155 20.64 10.72 -1.46
N ARG A 156 19.46 10.65 -0.83
CA ARG A 156 18.61 11.80 -0.46
C ARG A 156 18.17 12.63 -1.66
N LEU A 157 17.86 11.99 -2.78
CA LEU A 157 17.47 12.64 -4.02
C LEU A 157 16.23 11.98 -4.64
N PRO A 158 15.38 12.75 -5.35
CA PRO A 158 14.35 12.18 -6.21
C PRO A 158 15.04 11.44 -7.37
N VAL A 159 14.69 10.17 -7.56
CA VAL A 159 15.24 9.31 -8.63
C VAL A 159 14.27 9.16 -9.80
N PHE A 160 12.99 9.48 -9.59
CA PHE A 160 11.98 9.49 -10.64
C PHE A 160 10.83 10.42 -10.23
N TYR A 161 10.22 11.10 -11.19
CA TYR A 161 9.02 11.89 -10.97
C TYR A 161 8.10 11.87 -12.18
N GLU A 162 6.80 12.02 -11.93
CA GLU A 162 5.78 12.12 -12.98
C GLU A 162 4.78 13.21 -12.58
N LEU A 163 4.40 14.04 -13.56
CA LEU A 163 3.33 15.01 -13.42
C LEU A 163 2.06 14.45 -14.04
N THR A 164 0.98 14.42 -13.28
CA THR A 164 -0.33 14.00 -13.77
C THR A 164 -1.39 15.03 -13.42
N SER A 165 -2.58 14.84 -13.97
CA SER A 165 -3.79 15.52 -13.50
C SER A 165 -3.97 15.30 -11.98
N GLY A 166 -4.53 16.30 -11.29
CA GLY A 166 -4.67 16.30 -9.83
C GLY A 166 -5.54 15.15 -9.30
N ASN A 167 -6.45 14.65 -10.13
CA ASN A 167 -7.36 13.55 -9.79
C ASN A 167 -6.74 12.14 -9.92
N THR A 168 -5.51 12.01 -10.42
CA THR A 168 -4.86 10.71 -10.64
C THR A 168 -4.43 10.06 -9.32
N SER A 169 -4.65 8.75 -9.18
CA SER A 169 -4.17 7.95 -8.04
C SER A 169 -2.65 7.73 -8.12
N PRO A 170 -1.92 7.59 -7.00
CA PRO A 170 -0.48 7.32 -7.03
C PRO A 170 -0.11 5.90 -7.46
N MET A 171 -1.02 4.91 -7.40
CA MET A 171 -0.70 3.51 -7.73
C MET A 171 -0.18 3.28 -9.16
N PRO A 172 -0.80 3.86 -10.21
CA PRO A 172 -0.27 3.77 -11.58
C PRO A 172 1.16 4.28 -11.71
N PHE A 173 1.52 5.34 -10.97
CA PHE A 173 2.88 5.88 -10.96
C PHE A 173 3.88 4.88 -10.35
N VAL A 174 3.53 4.26 -9.22
CA VAL A 174 4.39 3.26 -8.57
C VAL A 174 4.72 2.12 -9.52
N CYS A 175 3.74 1.62 -10.27
CA CYS A 175 3.93 0.52 -11.21
C CYS A 175 4.81 0.90 -12.42
N ARG A 176 4.78 2.17 -12.85
CA ARG A 176 5.62 2.70 -13.93
C ARG A 176 7.01 3.11 -13.47
N SER A 177 7.19 3.35 -12.18
CA SER A 177 8.47 3.84 -11.66
C SER A 177 9.60 2.82 -11.88
N PRO A 178 10.83 3.29 -12.17
CA PRO A 178 11.97 2.41 -12.37
C PRO A 178 12.21 1.55 -11.14
N ARG A 179 12.44 0.25 -11.34
CA ARG A 179 12.83 -0.61 -10.23
C ARG A 179 14.24 -0.25 -9.77
N PRO A 180 14.55 -0.35 -8.46
CA PRO A 180 15.85 -0.02 -7.90
C PRO A 180 17.06 -0.72 -8.56
N SER A 181 16.83 -1.90 -9.13
CA SER A 181 17.84 -2.71 -9.82
C SER A 181 17.96 -2.42 -11.32
N SER A 182 17.13 -1.53 -11.86
CA SER A 182 17.27 -1.02 -13.21
C SER A 182 18.24 0.16 -13.17
N PRO A 183 19.31 0.17 -13.99
CA PRO A 183 20.15 1.36 -14.07
C PRO A 183 19.27 2.53 -14.55
N ILE A 184 19.44 3.67 -13.90
CA ILE A 184 18.92 4.94 -14.42
C ILE A 184 19.90 5.29 -15.53
N CYS A 185 19.47 5.05 -16.78
CA CYS A 185 20.23 4.97 -18.04
C CYS A 185 20.77 3.57 -18.38
#